data_AF-A0A811YW33-F1
#
_entry.id   AF-A0A811YW33-F1
#
_cell.length_a   1.000
_cell.length_b   1.000
_cell.length_c   1.000
_cell.angle_alpha   90.00
_cell.angle_beta   90.00
_cell.angle_gamma   90.00
#
_symmetry.space_group_name_H-M   'P 1'
#
loop_
_entity.id
_entity.type
_entity.pdbx_description
1 polymer ?
#
loop_
_entity_poly.entity_id
_entity_poly.type
_entity_poly.pdbx_seq_one_letter_code
_entity_poly.pdbx_strand_id
1 'polypeptide(L)'
;MCLDCSTMQEDPETLLALQRANIVAQYHQAHQGGSPQDLSLCKVTDHQGFLQDEELPGPSPREAKKLRQETRRADKWIKMLKRWDHYLPSEKLRRRVYKGVPPQVRGQVWLRLLNVDQVKARNAGKYQRALFHVLAAYSVYDTRDRGHPPHVPARGGRLLGAGPADDRRQARHAR
;
A
#
# COMPACT_ATOMS: atom_id res chain seq x y z
N MET A 1 27.31 -60.36 2.45
CA MET A 1 25.96 -60.13 3.00
C MET A 1 25.85 -58.63 3.30
N CYS A 2 24.97 -57.95 2.56
CA CYS A 2 24.30 -56.65 2.81
C CYS A 2 25.19 -55.47 3.26
N LEU A 3 25.63 -54.58 2.37
CA LEU A 3 24.96 -53.36 1.86
C LEU A 3 24.53 -52.37 2.95
N ASP A 4 25.15 -51.20 2.90
CA ASP A 4 24.92 -49.99 3.69
C ASP A 4 23.42 -49.62 3.76
N CYS A 5 22.90 -49.44 4.96
CA CYS A 5 21.55 -48.90 5.18
C CYS A 5 21.64 -47.39 5.34
N SER A 6 21.50 -46.71 4.20
CA SER A 6 21.34 -45.26 4.08
C SER A 6 20.16 -44.75 4.91
N THR A 7 20.44 -44.09 6.03
CA THR A 7 19.54 -43.09 6.61
C THR A 7 19.76 -41.77 5.88
N MET A 8 19.07 -41.58 4.76
CA MET A 8 18.87 -40.26 4.18
C MET A 8 17.90 -39.51 5.09
N GLN A 9 18.45 -38.86 6.11
CA GLN A 9 17.72 -37.91 6.94
C GLN A 9 17.60 -36.62 6.11
N GLU A 10 16.53 -36.50 5.35
CA GLU A 10 16.29 -35.36 4.47
C GLU A 10 16.22 -34.07 5.31
N ASP A 11 17.15 -33.15 5.03
CA ASP A 11 17.27 -31.84 5.67
C ASP A 11 16.01 -30.99 5.39
N PRO A 12 15.37 -30.40 6.42
CA PRO A 12 14.17 -29.57 6.27
C PRO A 12 14.32 -28.42 5.26
N GLU A 13 15.52 -27.86 5.09
CA GLU A 13 15.78 -26.83 4.09
C GLU A 13 15.67 -27.36 2.65
N THR A 14 16.11 -28.60 2.44
CA THR A 14 16.05 -29.29 1.15
C THR A 14 14.61 -29.60 0.76
N LEU A 15 13.78 -30.01 1.72
CA LEU A 15 12.36 -30.26 1.51
C LEU A 15 11.58 -28.97 1.15
N LEU A 16 11.89 -27.87 1.83
CA LEU A 16 11.36 -26.54 1.50
C LEU A 16 11.79 -26.07 0.10
N ALA A 17 13.04 -26.31 -0.28
CA ALA A 17 13.55 -25.99 -1.61
C ALA A 17 12.85 -26.80 -2.70
N LEU A 18 12.63 -28.10 -2.48
CA LEU A 18 11.86 -28.97 -3.37
C LEU A 18 10.40 -28.53 -3.50
N GLN A 19 9.75 -28.15 -2.40
CA GLN A 19 8.39 -27.61 -2.43
C GLN A 19 8.32 -26.31 -3.24
N ARG A 20 9.28 -25.39 -3.05
CA ARG A 20 9.37 -24.16 -3.85
C ARG A 20 9.57 -24.46 -5.34
N ALA A 21 10.46 -25.40 -5.67
CA ALA A 21 10.71 -25.80 -7.06
C ALA A 21 9.46 -26.40 -7.73
N ASN A 22 8.69 -27.22 -7.00
CA ASN A 22 7.45 -27.80 -7.50
C ASN A 22 6.37 -26.73 -7.72
N ILE A 23 6.23 -25.76 -6.81
CA ILE A 23 5.30 -24.63 -6.97
C ILE A 23 5.65 -23.81 -8.23
N VAL A 24 6.94 -23.52 -8.45
CA VAL A 24 7.40 -22.78 -9.64
C VAL A 24 7.15 -23.58 -10.93
N ALA A 25 7.43 -24.88 -10.92
CA ALA A 25 7.19 -25.75 -12.08
C ALA A 25 5.69 -25.85 -12.42
N GLN A 26 4.82 -25.97 -11.42
CA GLN A 26 3.36 -25.95 -11.60
C GLN A 26 2.88 -24.62 -12.19
N TYR A 27 3.44 -23.48 -11.75
CA TYR A 27 3.14 -22.17 -12.32
C TYR A 27 3.57 -22.08 -13.79
N HIS A 28 4.78 -22.53 -14.10
CA HIS A 28 5.31 -22.56 -15.46
C HIS A 28 4.47 -23.44 -16.40
N GLN A 29 3.95 -24.57 -15.91
CA GLN A 29 3.04 -25.45 -16.67
C GLN A 29 1.65 -24.83 -16.84
N ALA A 30 1.07 -24.26 -15.78
CA ALA A 30 -0.26 -23.64 -15.82
C ALA A 30 -0.31 -22.41 -16.75
N HIS A 31 0.83 -21.76 -16.99
CA HIS A 31 0.94 -20.56 -17.84
C HIS A 31 1.27 -20.86 -19.32
N GLN A 32 1.35 -22.12 -19.76
CA GLN A 32 1.62 -22.45 -21.18
C GLN A 32 0.40 -22.30 -22.11
N GLY A 33 -0.79 -22.00 -21.56
CA GLY A 33 -2.03 -21.80 -22.34
C GLY A 33 -2.44 -20.34 -22.54
N GLY A 34 -1.71 -19.39 -21.94
CA GLY A 34 -1.89 -17.97 -22.24
C GLY A 34 -1.09 -17.62 -23.48
N SER A 35 -1.77 -17.28 -24.58
CA SER A 35 -1.15 -16.43 -25.60
C SER A 35 -0.45 -15.26 -24.90
N PRO A 36 0.72 -14.76 -25.36
CA PRO A 36 1.27 -13.49 -24.90
C PRO A 36 0.38 -12.34 -25.37
N GLN A 37 -0.91 -12.38 -25.01
CA GLN A 37 -1.87 -11.33 -25.18
C GLN A 37 -1.56 -10.30 -24.10
N ASP A 38 -0.82 -9.30 -24.54
CA ASP A 38 -0.78 -7.97 -23.97
C ASP A 38 -0.17 -7.78 -22.57
N LEU A 39 1.04 -8.32 -22.37
CA LEU A 39 2.02 -7.60 -21.53
C LEU A 39 2.55 -6.31 -22.21
N SER A 40 1.99 -5.96 -23.38
CA SER A 40 2.27 -4.75 -24.15
C SER A 40 1.36 -3.57 -23.86
N LEU A 41 0.30 -3.70 -23.05
CA LEU A 41 -0.70 -2.63 -22.94
C LEU A 41 -0.45 -1.57 -21.85
N CYS A 42 0.58 -1.67 -21.00
CA CYS A 42 0.97 -0.54 -20.14
C CYS A 42 2.49 -0.35 -20.14
N LYS A 43 3.03 0.35 -21.15
CA LYS A 43 4.49 0.48 -21.34
C LYS A 43 5.15 1.62 -20.57
N VAL A 44 4.40 2.48 -19.87
CA VAL A 44 5.00 3.63 -19.18
C VAL A 44 4.44 3.78 -17.76
N THR A 45 5.32 3.67 -16.77
CA THR A 45 5.02 4.14 -15.42
C THR A 45 5.15 5.65 -15.38
N ASP A 46 4.16 6.34 -14.81
CA ASP A 46 4.26 7.76 -14.57
C ASP A 46 5.39 8.09 -13.55
N HIS A 47 5.65 9.38 -13.38
CA HIS A 47 6.68 9.86 -12.46
C HIS A 47 6.39 9.55 -10.98
N GLN A 48 5.23 9.00 -10.64
CA GLN A 48 4.91 8.44 -9.31
C GLN A 48 4.65 6.91 -9.31
N GLY A 49 4.95 6.22 -10.42
CA GLY A 49 4.95 4.76 -10.53
C GLY A 49 3.61 4.12 -10.91
N PHE A 50 2.59 4.89 -11.32
CA PHE A 50 1.34 4.30 -11.81
C PHE A 50 1.47 3.87 -13.28
N LEU A 51 0.89 2.72 -13.61
CA LEU A 51 0.85 2.21 -14.97
C LEU A 51 -0.08 3.07 -15.84
N GLN A 52 0.39 3.44 -17.03
CA GLN A 52 -0.40 4.15 -18.02
C GLN A 52 -0.39 3.43 -19.37
N ASP A 53 -1.54 3.47 -20.04
CA ASP A 53 -1.78 2.81 -21.34
C ASP A 53 -1.13 3.57 -22.50
N GLU A 54 -0.95 4.89 -22.39
CA GLU A 54 -0.26 5.74 -23.36
C GLU A 54 1.06 6.31 -22.82
N GLU A 55 2.04 6.49 -23.71
CA GLU A 55 3.31 7.15 -23.40
C GLU A 55 3.08 8.64 -23.12
N LEU A 56 3.39 9.08 -21.89
CA LEU A 56 3.23 10.48 -21.50
C LEU A 56 4.10 11.39 -22.37
N PRO A 57 3.56 12.55 -22.81
CA PRO A 57 4.37 13.61 -23.37
C PRO A 57 5.52 13.93 -22.41
N GLY A 58 6.73 14.11 -22.95
CA GLY A 58 7.90 14.49 -22.15
C GLY A 58 7.61 15.72 -21.29
N PRO A 59 8.27 15.87 -20.12
CA PRO A 59 7.90 16.86 -19.12
C PRO A 59 7.86 18.26 -19.73
N SER A 60 6.67 18.85 -19.70
CA SER A 60 6.42 20.19 -20.20
C SER A 60 7.33 21.20 -19.49
N PRO A 61 7.64 22.35 -20.12
CA PRO A 61 8.42 23.41 -19.45
C PRO A 61 7.82 23.84 -18.10
N ARG A 62 6.49 23.73 -17.95
CA ARG A 62 5.77 24.00 -16.69
C ARG A 62 6.08 22.95 -15.62
N GLU A 63 6.08 21.67 -15.98
CA GLU A 63 6.43 20.57 -15.07
C GLU A 63 7.90 20.62 -14.68
N ALA A 64 8.80 20.87 -15.64
CA ALA A 64 10.22 21.05 -15.34
C ALA A 64 10.45 22.22 -14.37
N LYS A 65 9.73 23.34 -14.52
CA LYS A 65 9.77 24.46 -13.57
C LYS A 65 9.24 24.07 -12.20
N LYS A 66 8.15 23.31 -12.13
CA LYS A 66 7.58 22.79 -10.87
C LYS A 66 8.56 21.87 -10.16
N LEU A 67 9.18 20.92 -10.87
CA LEU A 67 10.18 20.02 -10.33
C LEU A 67 11.38 20.78 -9.74
N ARG A 68 11.91 21.77 -10.47
CA ARG A 68 12.99 22.65 -9.94
C ARG A 68 12.57 23.38 -8.67
N GLN A 69 11.31 23.83 -8.59
CA GLN A 69 10.78 24.47 -7.39
C GLN A 69 10.66 23.47 -6.22
N GLU A 70 10.24 22.25 -6.49
CA GLU A 70 10.19 21.17 -5.51
C GLU A 70 11.58 20.82 -4.98
N THR A 71 12.59 20.70 -5.84
CA THR A 71 14.00 20.51 -5.43
C THR A 71 14.45 21.64 -4.51
N ARG A 72 14.23 22.91 -4.89
CA ARG A 72 14.57 24.07 -4.05
C ARG A 72 13.81 24.06 -2.71
N ARG A 73 12.59 23.52 -2.67
CA ARG A 73 11.84 23.34 -1.41
C ARG A 73 12.47 22.22 -0.59
N ALA A 74 12.82 21.10 -1.19
CA ALA A 74 13.48 19.97 -0.54
C ALA A 74 14.80 20.40 0.12
N ASP A 75 15.64 21.19 -0.56
CA ASP A 75 16.89 21.72 0.01
C ASP A 75 16.66 22.52 1.30
N LYS A 76 15.61 23.34 1.32
CA LYS A 76 15.24 24.12 2.50
C LYS A 76 14.76 23.22 3.64
N TRP A 77 14.10 22.11 3.32
CA TRP A 77 13.70 21.11 4.32
C TRP A 77 14.89 20.30 4.83
N ILE A 78 15.81 19.89 3.96
CA ILE A 78 17.06 19.22 4.36
C ILE A 78 17.84 20.10 5.35
N LYS A 79 17.93 21.41 5.11
CA LYS A 79 18.54 22.36 6.05
C LYS A 79 17.84 22.39 7.41
N MET A 80 16.51 22.28 7.42
CA MET A 80 15.74 22.24 8.68
C MET A 80 15.90 20.92 9.41
N LEU A 81 15.89 19.79 8.69
CA LEU A 81 16.10 18.45 9.26
C LEU A 81 17.46 18.32 9.94
N LYS A 82 18.51 18.95 9.40
CA LYS A 82 19.84 18.99 10.03
C LYS A 82 19.87 19.71 11.39
N ARG A 83 18.91 20.59 11.66
CA ARG A 83 18.78 21.35 12.92
C ARG A 83 17.37 21.17 13.50
N TRP A 84 16.92 19.92 13.53
CA TRP A 84 15.54 19.59 13.83
C TRP A 84 15.08 20.14 15.19
N ASP A 85 15.87 19.94 16.25
CA ASP A 85 15.51 20.33 17.61
C ASP A 85 15.33 21.83 17.78
N HIS A 86 16.07 22.64 17.01
CA HIS A 86 15.90 24.09 16.97
C HIS A 86 14.58 24.50 16.29
N TYR A 87 14.15 23.76 15.26
CA TYR A 87 12.94 24.10 14.50
C TYR A 87 11.67 23.49 15.06
N LEU A 88 11.76 22.38 15.80
CA LEU A 88 10.64 21.64 16.38
C LEU A 88 9.66 22.54 17.17
N PRO A 89 10.11 23.41 18.10
CA PRO A 89 9.20 24.30 18.82
C PRO A 89 8.78 25.55 18.03
N SER A 90 9.39 25.82 16.86
CA SER A 90 9.22 27.10 16.19
C SER A 90 8.01 27.14 15.26
N GLU A 91 7.34 28.30 15.21
CA GLU A 91 6.22 28.57 14.28
C GLU A 91 6.63 28.46 12.81
N LYS A 92 7.94 28.57 12.51
CA LYS A 92 8.46 28.38 11.15
C LYS A 92 8.28 26.95 10.65
N LEU A 93 8.38 25.95 11.54
CA LEU A 93 8.13 24.55 11.17
C LEU A 93 6.64 24.35 10.88
N ARG A 94 5.74 24.78 11.78
CA ARG A 94 4.28 24.68 11.59
C ARG A 94 3.83 25.29 10.26
N ARG A 95 4.21 26.54 9.97
CA ARG A 95 3.88 27.21 8.70
C ARG A 95 4.37 26.46 7.47
N ARG A 96 5.49 25.74 7.55
CA ARG A 96 6.03 24.97 6.43
C ARG A 96 5.33 23.63 6.27
N VAL A 97 4.95 22.98 7.37
CA VAL A 97 4.10 21.78 7.34
C VAL A 97 2.75 22.11 6.69
N TYR A 98 2.10 23.21 7.07
CA TYR A 98 0.84 23.65 6.44
C TYR A 98 0.96 23.92 4.94
N LYS A 99 2.10 24.47 4.49
CA LYS A 99 2.39 24.65 3.05
C LYS A 99 2.67 23.34 2.30
N GLY A 100 2.87 22.24 3.02
CA GLY A 100 3.18 20.93 2.46
C GLY A 100 4.67 20.59 2.48
N VAL A 101 4.92 19.33 2.84
CA VAL A 101 6.23 18.68 2.87
C VAL A 101 6.53 18.09 1.48
N PRO A 102 7.68 18.41 0.84
CA PRO A 102 8.09 17.84 -0.43
C PRO A 102 8.16 16.31 -0.35
N PRO A 103 7.80 15.59 -1.42
CA PRO A 103 7.77 14.13 -1.43
C PRO A 103 9.12 13.51 -1.04
N GLN A 104 10.25 14.10 -1.49
CA GLN A 104 11.61 13.60 -1.26
C GLN A 104 11.99 13.48 0.21
N VAL A 105 11.46 14.36 1.07
CA VAL A 105 11.79 14.42 2.51
C VAL A 105 10.61 14.00 3.38
N ARG A 106 9.48 13.64 2.77
CA ARG A 106 8.21 13.40 3.46
C ARG A 106 8.37 12.32 4.52
N GLY A 107 8.85 11.14 4.15
CA GLY A 107 9.04 10.04 5.10
C GLY A 107 9.81 10.46 6.36
N GLN A 108 10.96 11.12 6.19
CA GLN A 108 11.78 11.56 7.32
C GLN A 108 11.07 12.59 8.21
N VAL A 109 10.40 13.57 7.61
CA VAL A 109 9.68 14.61 8.37
C VAL A 109 8.52 14.00 9.17
N TRP A 110 7.72 13.11 8.57
CA TRP A 110 6.60 12.47 9.24
C TRP A 110 7.07 11.56 10.37
N LEU A 111 8.16 10.80 10.18
CA LEU A 111 8.77 9.98 11.24
C LEU A 111 9.14 10.83 12.46
N ARG A 112 9.74 12.01 12.25
CA ARG A 112 10.13 12.93 13.33
C ARG A 112 8.92 13.60 13.99
N LEU A 113 7.95 14.10 13.20
CA LEU A 113 6.75 14.76 13.74
C LEU A 113 5.89 13.82 14.59
N LEU A 114 5.78 12.56 14.18
CA LEU A 114 5.01 11.54 14.88
C LEU A 114 5.81 10.82 15.98
N ASN A 115 7.06 11.22 16.22
CA ASN A 115 7.97 10.57 17.18
C ASN A 115 8.02 9.05 17.02
N VAL A 116 8.05 8.57 15.76
CA VAL A 116 7.94 7.14 15.44
C VAL A 116 9.06 6.34 16.09
N ASP A 117 10.27 6.89 16.21
CA ASP A 117 11.40 6.23 16.87
C ASP A 117 11.08 5.87 18.33
N GLN A 118 10.46 6.79 19.07
CA GLN A 118 10.05 6.54 20.46
C GLN A 118 8.92 5.50 20.53
N VAL A 119 7.93 5.61 19.64
CA VAL A 119 6.81 4.66 19.58
C VAL A 119 7.29 3.26 19.23
N LYS A 120 8.25 3.12 18.30
CA LYS A 120 8.86 1.85 17.91
C LYS A 120 9.67 1.26 19.06
N ALA A 121 10.46 2.06 19.77
CA ALA A 121 11.21 1.60 20.94
C ALA A 121 10.28 1.08 22.04
N ARG A 122 9.19 1.79 22.34
CA ARG A 122 8.22 1.40 23.37
C ARG A 122 7.38 0.17 23.01
N ASN A 123 7.26 -0.14 21.71
CA ASN A 123 6.40 -1.20 21.17
C ASN A 123 7.19 -2.23 20.35
N ALA A 124 8.45 -2.47 20.70
CA ALA A 124 9.31 -3.40 19.99
C ALA A 124 8.64 -4.79 19.84
N GLY A 125 8.69 -5.38 18.65
CA GLY A 125 8.14 -6.71 18.36
C GLY A 125 6.62 -6.79 18.17
N LYS A 126 5.84 -5.76 18.54
CA LYS A 126 4.37 -5.81 18.43
C LYS A 126 3.89 -5.93 16.98
N TYR A 127 4.51 -5.19 16.07
CA TYR A 127 4.16 -5.23 14.65
C TYR A 127 4.48 -6.59 14.04
N GLN A 128 5.66 -7.15 14.33
CA GLN A 128 6.09 -8.46 13.85
C GLN A 128 5.15 -9.56 14.34
N ARG A 129 4.73 -9.50 15.60
CA ARG A 129 3.77 -10.46 16.17
C ARG A 129 2.39 -10.36 15.53
N ALA A 130 1.89 -9.14 15.31
CA ALA A 130 0.63 -8.94 14.61
C ALA A 130 0.70 -9.45 13.16
N LEU A 131 1.80 -9.16 12.47
CA LEU A 131 2.06 -9.67 11.12
C LEU A 131 2.13 -11.20 11.09
N PHE A 132 2.82 -11.82 12.05
CA PHE A 132 2.89 -13.27 12.18
C PHE A 132 1.49 -13.89 12.37
N HIS A 133 0.65 -13.32 13.24
CA HIS A 133 -0.72 -13.83 13.42
C HIS A 133 -1.56 -13.71 12.14
N VAL A 134 -1.45 -12.58 11.43
CA VAL A 134 -2.14 -12.39 10.15
C VAL A 134 -1.65 -13.42 9.14
N LEU A 135 -0.35 -13.54 8.92
CA LEU A 135 0.22 -14.50 7.97
C LEU A 135 -0.12 -15.96 8.32
N ALA A 136 -0.11 -16.31 9.61
CA ALA A 136 -0.54 -17.63 10.07
C ALA A 136 -2.02 -17.88 9.73
N ALA A 137 -2.91 -16.91 9.97
CA ALA A 137 -4.31 -17.03 9.59
C ALA A 137 -4.45 -17.19 8.06
N TYR A 138 -3.77 -16.36 7.27
CA TYR A 138 -3.77 -16.46 5.79
C TYR A 138 -3.23 -17.79 5.27
N SER A 139 -2.20 -18.37 5.90
CA SER A 139 -1.67 -19.69 5.51
C SER A 139 -2.69 -20.83 5.68
N VAL A 140 -3.64 -20.68 6.61
CA VAL A 140 -4.75 -21.63 6.78
C VAL A 140 -5.81 -21.47 5.67
N TYR A 141 -5.96 -20.28 5.09
CA TYR A 141 -6.87 -20.03 3.96
C TYR A 141 -6.30 -20.50 2.61
N ASP A 142 -4.97 -20.42 2.42
CA ASP A 142 -4.29 -20.75 1.15
C ASP A 142 -4.33 -22.26 0.81
N THR A 143 -4.64 -23.11 1.80
CA THR A 143 -4.73 -24.57 1.61
C THR A 143 -6.13 -25.07 1.24
N ARG A 144 -7.15 -24.19 1.15
CA ARG A 144 -8.55 -24.63 0.97
C ARG A 144 -9.28 -24.11 -0.27
N ASP A 145 -8.76 -23.12 -1.00
CA ASP A 145 -9.42 -22.63 -2.23
C ASP A 145 -8.44 -22.48 -3.40
N ARG A 146 -8.10 -23.61 -4.04
CA ARG A 146 -7.79 -23.64 -5.48
C ARG A 146 -9.08 -23.75 -6.28
N GLY A 147 -10.03 -22.84 -6.05
CA GLY A 147 -11.34 -22.91 -6.69
C GLY A 147 -12.17 -21.64 -6.50
N HIS A 148 -11.99 -20.68 -7.40
CA HIS A 148 -12.95 -19.63 -7.74
C HIS A 148 -13.19 -18.51 -6.68
N PRO A 149 -12.95 -17.23 -7.01
CA PRO A 149 -13.28 -16.14 -6.09
C PRO A 149 -14.81 -16.02 -5.91
N PRO A 150 -15.32 -15.76 -4.69
CA PRO A 150 -16.74 -15.55 -4.48
C PRO A 150 -17.19 -14.24 -5.17
N HIS A 151 -18.13 -14.37 -6.11
CA HIS A 151 -18.86 -13.25 -6.70
C HIS A 151 -19.54 -12.45 -5.59
N VAL A 152 -19.10 -11.21 -5.37
CA VAL A 152 -19.74 -10.28 -4.42
C VAL A 152 -21.13 -9.91 -4.98
N PRO A 153 -22.24 -10.28 -4.34
CA PRO A 153 -23.54 -9.84 -4.80
C PRO A 153 -23.63 -8.33 -4.58
N ALA A 154 -23.90 -7.60 -5.65
CA ALA A 154 -24.18 -6.17 -5.62
C ALA A 154 -25.28 -5.92 -4.57
N ARG A 155 -24.92 -5.37 -3.42
CA ARG A 155 -25.87 -4.96 -2.39
C ARG A 155 -26.73 -3.85 -2.99
N GLY A 156 -27.96 -4.21 -3.35
CA GLY A 156 -29.00 -3.27 -3.75
C GLY A 156 -29.16 -2.18 -2.70
N GLY A 157 -29.08 -0.93 -3.15
CA GLY A 157 -29.32 0.24 -2.32
C GLY A 157 -30.74 0.23 -1.76
N ARG A 158 -30.87 -0.03 -0.47
CA ARG A 158 -32.09 0.27 0.28
C ARG A 158 -32.06 1.75 0.62
N LEU A 159 -32.74 2.54 -0.21
CA LEU A 159 -33.11 3.93 0.07
C LEU A 159 -33.77 3.99 1.46
N LEU A 160 -33.17 4.77 2.36
CA LEU A 160 -33.75 5.09 3.66
C LEU A 160 -35.03 5.90 3.40
N GLY A 161 -36.16 5.33 3.84
CA GLY A 161 -37.48 5.92 3.72
C GLY A 161 -37.58 7.24 4.47
N ALA A 162 -38.28 8.17 3.82
CA ALA A 162 -38.69 9.45 4.35
C ALA A 162 -39.44 9.31 5.69
N GLY A 163 -39.07 10.16 6.66
CA GLY A 163 -39.85 10.35 7.89
C GLY A 163 -41.19 11.04 7.60
N PRO A 164 -42.21 10.84 8.45
CA PRO A 164 -43.54 11.39 8.22
C PRO A 164 -43.54 12.91 8.36
N ALA A 165 -44.24 13.56 7.41
CA ALA A 165 -44.49 14.98 7.37
C ALA A 165 -45.43 15.41 8.50
N ASP A 166 -45.01 16.40 9.29
CA ASP A 166 -45.81 17.03 10.33
C ASP A 166 -46.74 18.07 9.69
N ASP A 167 -48.03 17.76 9.71
CA ASP A 167 -49.10 18.51 9.06
C ASP A 167 -49.66 19.57 10.02
N ARG A 168 -49.08 20.78 9.95
CA ARG A 168 -49.67 21.98 10.58
C ARG A 168 -49.68 23.15 9.61
N ARG A 169 -50.62 23.10 8.67
CA ARG A 169 -51.23 24.29 8.06
C ARG A 169 -52.74 24.13 7.98
N GLN A 170 -53.44 24.54 9.04
CA GLN A 170 -54.80 25.03 8.88
C GLN A 170 -54.73 26.50 8.48
N ALA A 171 -55.08 26.77 7.23
CA ALA A 171 -55.35 28.10 6.72
C ALA A 171 -56.81 28.49 7.03
N ARG A 172 -56.96 29.63 7.71
CA ARG A 172 -57.92 30.73 7.46
C ARG A 172 -59.25 30.40 6.78
N HIS A 173 -60.36 30.68 7.48
CA HIS A 173 -61.39 31.70 7.17
C HIS A 173 -62.80 31.25 7.61
N ALA A 174 -63.41 31.98 8.55
CA ALA A 174 -64.83 32.36 8.51
C ALA A 174 -65.18 33.28 9.70
N ARG A 175 -65.48 34.54 9.36
CA ARG A 175 -66.11 35.62 10.14
C ARG A 175 -65.44 36.14 11.42
#